data_AF-A0A259CK29-F1
#
_entry.id   AF-A0A259CK29-F1
#
_cell.length_a   1.000
_cell.length_b   1.000
_cell.length_c   1.000
_cell.angle_alpha   90.00
_cell.angle_beta   90.00
_cell.angle_gamma   90.00
#
_symmetry.space_group_name_H-M   'P 1'
#
loop_
_entity.id
_entity.type
_entity.pdbx_description
1 polymer ?
#
loop_
_entity_poly.entity_id
_entity_poly.type
_entity_poly.pdbx_seq_one_letter_code
_entity_poly.pdbx_strand_id
1 'polypeptide(L)' 'MSEQKTLVLTGASRGIGHATVKRFSAEGWRVLTCSRQPFDPRCPWPGGEDNHIELDLADPNKTI' A
#
# COMPACT_ATOMS: atom_id res chain seq x y z
N MET A 1 16.24 -19.42 0.21
CA MET A 1 15.74 -18.11 0.68
C MET A 1 14.24 -18.29 0.94
N SER A 2 13.73 -17.89 2.10
CA SER A 2 12.28 -17.92 2.33
C SER A 2 11.60 -16.89 1.42
N GLU A 3 10.51 -17.27 0.77
CA GLU A 3 9.73 -16.39 -0.09
C GLU A 3 9.22 -15.17 0.69
N GLN A 4 9.34 -13.97 0.12
CA GLN A 4 8.83 -12.75 0.74
C GLN A 4 7.31 -12.72 0.65
N LYS A 5 6.63 -12.64 1.80
CA LYS A 5 5.18 -12.54 1.84
C LYS A 5 4.71 -11.18 1.30
N THR A 6 3.59 -11.19 0.58
CA THR A 6 2.98 -9.99 0.00
C THR A 6 1.57 -9.76 0.56
N LEU A 7 1.25 -8.52 0.91
CA LEU A 7 -0.06 -8.07 1.36
C LEU A 7 -0.56 -6.97 0.41
N VAL A 8 -1.79 -7.11 -0.11
CA VAL A 8 -2.51 -6.01 -0.76
C VAL A 8 -3.44 -5.37 0.27
N LEU A 9 -3.30 -4.07 0.45
CA LEU A 9 -4.06 -3.31 1.43
C LEU A 9 -4.81 -2.15 0.75
N THR A 10 -6.13 -2.19 0.85
CA THR A 10 -7.00 -1.08 0.41
C THR A 10 -7.21 -0.13 1.58
N GLY A 11 -7.05 1.18 1.35
CA GLY A 11 -7.25 2.18 2.40
C GLY A 11 -6.11 2.34 3.41
N ALA A 12 -4.87 2.48 2.93
CA ALA A 12 -3.67 2.61 3.77
C ALA A 12 -3.34 4.04 4.24
N SER A 13 -4.07 5.06 3.78
CA SER A 13 -3.64 6.46 3.93
C SER A 13 -3.65 6.97 5.37
N ARG A 14 -4.50 6.43 6.25
CA ARG A 14 -4.66 6.87 7.65
C ARG A 14 -5.21 5.77 8.55
N GLY A 15 -5.23 6.02 9.86
CA GLY A 15 -5.90 5.15 10.85
C GLY A 15 -5.41 3.71 10.82
N ILE A 16 -6.35 2.75 10.81
CA ILE A 16 -6.07 1.31 10.86
C ILE A 16 -5.19 0.87 9.69
N GLY A 17 -5.51 1.28 8.45
CA GLY A 17 -4.73 0.88 7.28
C GLY A 17 -3.27 1.34 7.37
N HIS A 18 -3.04 2.57 7.84
CA HIS A 18 -1.68 3.07 8.04
C HIS A 18 -0.91 2.26 9.10
N ALA A 19 -1.58 1.88 10.20
CA ALA A 19 -1.00 1.01 11.22
C ALA A 19 -0.69 -0.40 10.67
N THR A 20 -1.53 -0.92 9.77
CA THR A 20 -1.31 -2.20 9.09
C THR A 20 -0.06 -2.15 8.20
N VAL A 21 0.12 -1.10 7.37
CA VAL A 21 1.36 -0.93 6.58
C VAL A 21 2.59 -0.97 7.49
N LYS A 22 2.56 -0.19 8.58
CA LYS A 22 3.66 -0.14 9.56
C LYS A 22 3.97 -1.52 10.14
N ARG A 23 2.94 -2.27 10.56
CA ARG A 23 3.10 -3.58 11.19
C ARG A 23 3.72 -4.60 10.24
N PHE A 24 3.17 -4.74 9.04
CA PHE A 24 3.60 -5.78 8.10
C PHE A 24 4.92 -5.44 7.40
N SER A 25 5.18 -4.16 7.13
CA SER A 25 6.49 -3.72 6.62
C SER A 25 7.61 -4.01 7.62
N ALA A 26 7.35 -3.81 8.92
CA ALA A 26 8.32 -4.13 9.99
C ALA A 26 8.58 -5.64 10.13
N GLU A 27 7.68 -6.49 9.64
CA GLU A 27 7.90 -7.94 9.54
C GLU A 27 8.57 -8.38 8.22
N GLY A 28 8.96 -7.43 7.37
CA GLY A 28 9.62 -7.69 6.10
C GLY A 28 8.68 -8.10 4.96
N TRP A 29 7.37 -7.91 5.12
CA TRP A 29 6.40 -8.18 4.05
C TRP A 29 6.47 -7.07 3.01
N ARG A 30 6.21 -7.41 1.75
CA ARG A 30 5.91 -6.44 0.71
C ARG A 30 4.45 -6.00 0.84
N VAL A 31 4.22 -4.72 1.13
CA VAL A 31 2.85 -4.20 1.30
C VAL A 31 2.51 -3.32 0.11
N LEU A 32 1.56 -3.75 -0.72
CA LEU A 32 0.99 -3.00 -1.83
C LEU A 32 -0.22 -2.21 -1.34
N THR A 33 -0.25 -0.90 -1.58
CA THR A 33 -1.36 -0.03 -1.14
C THR A 33 -2.19 0.43 -2.33
N CYS A 34 -3.52 0.33 -2.21
CA CYS A 34 -4.46 0.83 -3.22
C CYS A 34 -5.25 2.03 -2.67
N SER A 35 -5.27 3.12 -3.44
CA SER A 35 -5.85 4.40 -3.02
C SER A 35 -6.37 5.18 -4.23
N ARG A 36 -7.40 6.00 -4.02
CA ARG A 36 -7.88 6.98 -5.02
C ARG A 36 -7.04 8.24 -5.08
N GLN A 37 -6.19 8.44 -4.07
CA GLN A 37 -5.28 9.57 -3.97
C GLN A 37 -3.91 9.17 -4.48
N PRO A 38 -3.19 10.07 -5.17
CA PRO A 38 -1.82 9.84 -5.58
C PRO A 38 -0.91 9.60 -4.37
N PHE A 39 0.26 9.03 -4.63
CA PHE A 39 1.29 8.86 -3.61
C PHE A 39 1.70 10.21 -3.01
N ASP A 40 1.83 10.27 -1.69
CA ASP A 40 2.33 11.45 -0.98
C ASP A 40 3.85 11.31 -0.78
N PRO A 41 4.69 12.21 -1.35
CA PRO A 41 6.15 12.13 -1.19
C PRO A 41 6.63 12.23 0.27
N ARG A 42 5.77 12.70 1.19
CA ARG A 42 6.05 12.75 2.64
C ARG A 42 5.84 11.41 3.33
N CYS A 43 5.44 10.37 2.60
CA CYS A 43 5.25 9.03 3.11
C CYS A 43 6.57 8.52 3.73
N PRO A 44 6.57 8.10 5.01
CA PRO A 44 7.78 7.72 5.72
C PRO A 44 8.25 6.29 5.40
N TRP A 45 7.55 5.55 4.53
CA TRP A 45 7.77 4.12 4.33
C TRP A 45 8.73 3.84 3.16
N PRO A 46 9.78 3.03 3.38
CA PRO A 46 10.71 2.67 2.32
C PRO A 46 10.00 1.86 1.22
N GLY A 47 10.23 2.24 -0.05
CA GLY A 47 9.53 1.65 -1.19
C GLY A 47 8.04 1.98 -1.26
N GLY A 48 7.58 3.03 -0.55
CA GLY A 48 6.18 3.43 -0.54
C GLY A 48 5.65 3.76 -1.93
N GLU A 49 6.42 4.51 -2.73
CA GLU A 49 6.04 4.93 -4.08
C GLU A 49 5.92 3.72 -5.02
N ASP A 50 6.95 2.85 -5.04
CA ASP A 50 6.99 1.64 -5.86
C ASP A 50 5.87 0.62 -5.53
N ASN A 51 5.31 0.72 -4.32
CA ASN A 51 4.25 -0.16 -3.83
C ASN A 51 2.90 0.56 -3.68
N HIS A 52 2.75 1.73 -4.31
CA HIS A 52 1.50 2.47 -4.33
C HIS A 52 0.80 2.34 -5.69
N ILE A 53 -0.48 1.98 -5.67
CA ILE A 53 -1.31 1.89 -6.86
C ILE A 53 -2.47 2.88 -6.71
N GLU A 54 -2.46 3.91 -7.56
CA GLU A 54 -3.55 4.86 -7.66
C GLU A 54 -4.67 4.26 -8.52
N LEU A 55 -5.83 3.99 -7.92
CA LEU A 55 -7.01 3.45 -8.61
C LEU A 55 -8.31 3.69 -7.81
N ASP A 56 -9.45 3.59 -8.50
CA ASP A 56 -10.77 3.61 -7.87
C ASP A 56 -11.44 2.24 -7.96
N LEU A 57 -11.50 1.53 -6.82
CA LEU A 57 -12.14 0.21 -6.74
C LEU A 57 -13.66 0.23 -6.96
N ALA A 58 -14.29 1.41 -6.95
CA ALA A 58 -15.72 1.55 -7.24
C ALA A 58 -16.03 1.60 -8.75
N ASP A 59 -15.02 1.75 -9.61
CA ASP A 59 -15.18 1.86 -11.06
C ASP A 59 -14.24 0.87 -11.78
N PRO A 60 -14.77 -0.21 -12.40
CA PRO A 60 -13.96 -1.21 -13.09
C PRO A 60 -13.25 -0.66 -14.34
N ASN A 61 -13.59 0.54 -14.83
CA ASN A 61 -12.86 1.21 -15.91
C ASN A 61 -11.76 2.14 -15.39
N LYS A 62 -11.64 2.31 -14.06
CA LYS A 62 -10.58 3.06 -13.38
C LYS A 62 -9.67 2.13 -12.57
N THR A 63 -9.51 0.93 -13.08
CA THR A 63 -8.50 -0.04 -12.66
C THR A 63 -7.52 -0.22 -13.83
N ILE A 64 -6.23 -0.06 -13.53
CA ILE A 64 -5.01 -0.16 -14.38
C ILE A 64 -5.22 -0.65 -15.83
#